data_AF-A0A1J0WMA4-F1
#
_entry.id   AF-A0A1J0WMA4-F1
#
_cell.length_a   1.000
_cell.length_b   1.000
_cell.length_c   1.000
_cell.angle_alpha   90.00
_cell.angle_beta   90.00
_cell.angle_gamma   90.00
#
_symmetry.space_group_name_H-M   'P 1'
#
loop_
_entity.id
_entity.type
_entity.pdbx_description
1 polymer ?
#
loop_
_entity_poly.entity_id
_entity_poly.type
_entity_poly.pdbx_seq_one_letter_code
_entity_poly.pdbx_strand_id
1 'polypeptide(L)'
;MPLGPPLAATEKQMSYARILASKTGDPLPKGIERDRAALSAWIDAHRAAPPAGRFANYPSSRQVAFAERIARLKRGNVPPECFQDKTLMSRWIDSNKPR
;
A
#
# COMPACT_ATOMS: atom_id res chain seq x y z
N MET A 1 20.51 0.90 19.57
CA MET A 1 19.50 -0.09 19.15
C MET A 1 19.90 -0.60 17.76
N PRO A 2 20.29 -1.88 17.57
CA PRO A 2 20.61 -2.37 16.24
C PRO A 2 19.30 -2.61 15.47
N LEU A 3 19.17 -1.99 14.30
CA LEU A 3 18.13 -2.31 13.33
C LEU A 3 18.40 -3.76 12.88
N GLY A 4 17.42 -4.66 13.04
CA GLY A 4 17.56 -6.05 12.62
C GLY A 4 17.96 -6.18 11.15
N PRO A 5 18.53 -7.33 10.73
CA PRO A 5 18.98 -7.51 9.35
C PRO A 5 17.85 -7.20 8.37
N PRO A 6 18.14 -6.55 7.22
CA PRO A 6 17.12 -6.23 6.24
C PRO A 6 16.39 -7.52 5.86
N LEU A 7 15.08 -7.53 6.13
CA LEU A 7 14.25 -8.68 5.79
C LEU A 7 14.21 -8.77 4.26
N ALA A 8 14.48 -9.97 3.74
CA ALA A 8 14.35 -10.24 2.32
C ALA A 8 12.94 -9.89 1.83
N ALA A 9 12.86 -9.45 0.58
CA ALA A 9 11.61 -9.21 -0.10
C ALA A 9 10.73 -10.46 -0.06
N THR A 10 9.46 -10.29 0.32
CA THR A 10 8.51 -11.40 0.27
C THR A 10 8.23 -11.79 -1.18
N GLU A 11 7.93 -13.07 -1.43
CA GLU A 11 7.61 -13.57 -2.77
C GLU A 11 6.47 -12.77 -3.44
N LYS A 12 5.48 -12.32 -2.66
CA LYS A 12 4.39 -11.44 -3.12
C LYS A 12 4.88 -10.06 -3.60
N GLN A 13 5.87 -9.49 -2.92
CA GLN A 13 6.44 -8.20 -3.34
C GLN A 13 7.30 -8.39 -4.59
N MET A 14 8.06 -9.48 -4.69
CA MET A 14 8.86 -9.80 -5.87
C MET A 14 8.00 -10.04 -7.11
N SER A 15 6.89 -10.78 -6.98
CA SER A 15 5.96 -11.00 -8.10
C SER A 15 5.29 -9.69 -8.53
N TYR A 16 4.85 -8.87 -7.58
CA TYR A 16 4.27 -7.56 -7.88
C TYR A 16 5.26 -6.61 -8.55
N ALA A 17 6.49 -6.53 -8.04
CA ALA A 17 7.55 -5.72 -8.63
C ALA A 17 7.92 -6.19 -10.05
N ARG A 18 7.96 -7.49 -10.31
CA ARG A 18 8.15 -8.05 -11.67
C ARG A 18 7.03 -7.63 -12.62
N ILE A 19 5.77 -7.75 -12.20
CA ILE A 19 4.63 -7.31 -13.00
C ILE A 19 4.72 -5.80 -13.28
N LEU A 20 5.10 -5.01 -12.27
CA LEU A 20 5.23 -3.57 -12.39
C LEU A 20 6.35 -3.20 -13.36
N ALA A 21 7.52 -3.82 -13.23
CA ALA A 21 8.66 -3.68 -14.15
C ALA A 21 8.30 -4.02 -15.59
N SER A 22 7.55 -5.11 -15.80
CA SER A 22 7.06 -5.48 -17.14
C SER A 22 6.02 -4.49 -17.69
N LYS A 23 5.27 -3.80 -16.82
CA LYS A 23 4.24 -2.83 -17.23
C LYS A 23 4.80 -1.43 -17.47
N THR A 24 5.74 -0.96 -16.65
CA THR A 24 6.36 0.37 -16.80
C THR A 24 7.56 0.34 -17.73
N GLY A 25 8.15 -0.83 -17.98
CA GLY A 25 9.40 -0.98 -18.74
C GLY A 25 10.65 -0.74 -17.90
N ASP A 26 10.51 -0.49 -16.58
CA ASP A 26 11.63 -0.22 -15.69
C ASP A 26 12.17 -1.50 -15.05
N PRO A 27 13.45 -1.86 -15.27
CA PRO A 27 14.02 -3.07 -14.69
C PRO A 27 14.23 -2.94 -13.17
N LEU A 28 14.05 -4.05 -12.45
CA LEU A 28 14.32 -4.09 -11.00
C LEU A 28 15.81 -3.84 -10.72
N PRO A 29 16.17 -2.98 -9.75
CA PRO A 29 17.54 -2.78 -9.34
C PRO A 29 18.20 -4.07 -8.82
N LYS A 30 19.47 -4.30 -9.17
CA LYS A 30 20.22 -5.48 -8.71
C LYS A 30 20.32 -5.51 -7.19
N GLY A 31 19.92 -6.62 -6.57
CA GLY A 31 19.98 -6.81 -5.11
C GLY A 31 18.80 -6.24 -4.32
N ILE A 32 17.81 -5.62 -4.97
CA ILE A 32 16.61 -5.09 -4.30
C ILE A 32 15.79 -6.17 -3.58
N GLU A 33 15.94 -7.43 -4.00
CA GLU A 33 15.32 -8.59 -3.35
C GLU A 33 15.83 -8.84 -1.93
N ARG A 34 17.01 -8.32 -1.57
CA ARG A 34 17.58 -8.44 -0.22
C ARG A 34 17.05 -7.40 0.75
N ASP A 35 16.37 -6.37 0.23
CA ASP A 35 15.84 -5.28 1.03
C ASP A 35 14.35 -5.09 0.72
N ARG A 36 13.51 -5.60 1.62
CA ARG A 36 12.06 -5.44 1.56
C ARG A 36 11.63 -3.97 1.56
N ALA A 37 12.32 -3.09 2.29
CA ALA A 37 11.97 -1.68 2.38
C ALA A 37 12.30 -0.96 1.07
N ALA A 38 13.49 -1.22 0.52
CA ALA A 38 13.88 -0.71 -0.80
C ALA A 38 12.93 -1.21 -1.90
N LEU A 39 12.56 -2.49 -1.90
CA LEU A 39 11.60 -3.04 -2.85
C LEU A 39 10.22 -2.39 -2.73
N SER A 40 9.74 -2.18 -1.50
CA SER A 40 8.45 -1.50 -1.29
C SER A 40 8.49 -0.06 -1.79
N ALA A 41 9.56 0.68 -1.50
CA ALA A 41 9.72 2.05 -1.97
C ALA A 41 9.79 2.13 -3.50
N TRP A 42 10.51 1.20 -4.15
CA TRP A 42 10.56 1.11 -5.60
C TRP A 42 9.18 0.81 -6.20
N ILE A 43 8.46 -0.16 -5.63
CA ILE A 43 7.08 -0.48 -6.01
C ILE A 43 6.19 0.76 -5.87
N ASP A 44 6.25 1.47 -4.74
CA ASP A 44 5.39 2.62 -4.48
C ASP A 44 5.72 3.80 -5.41
N ALA A 45 6.99 3.98 -5.80
CA ALA A 45 7.43 5.00 -6.75
C ALA A 45 7.04 4.69 -8.21
N HIS A 46 7.05 3.41 -8.60
CA HIS A 46 6.70 2.96 -9.95
C HIS A 46 5.22 2.58 -10.08
N ARG A 47 4.49 2.53 -8.96
CA ARG A 47 3.04 2.41 -8.96
C ARG A 47 2.49 3.65 -9.63
N ALA A 48 1.52 3.47 -10.53
CA ALA A 48 0.82 4.55 -11.21
C ALA A 48 0.60 5.72 -10.24
N ALA A 49 1.11 6.89 -10.61
CA ALA A 49 1.18 8.05 -9.74
C ALA A 49 -0.15 8.24 -9.01
N PRO A 50 -0.14 8.56 -7.71
CA PRO A 50 -1.38 8.90 -7.02
C PRO A 50 -2.10 9.96 -7.85
N PRO A 51 -3.42 9.81 -8.05
CA PRO A 51 -4.16 10.65 -8.98
C PRO A 51 -3.95 12.12 -8.60
N ALA A 52 -3.24 12.85 -9.46
CA ALA A 52 -3.01 14.28 -9.29
C ALA A 52 -4.31 15.03 -9.61
N GLY A 53 -4.72 15.99 -8.76
CA GLY A 53 -5.94 16.79 -8.94
C GLY A 53 -7.04 16.48 -7.91
N ARG A 54 -8.31 16.63 -8.29
CA ARG A 54 -9.50 16.51 -7.42
C ARG A 54 -9.57 15.18 -6.63
N PHE A 55 -8.90 14.13 -7.11
CA PHE A 55 -8.88 12.81 -6.49
C PHE A 55 -7.66 12.57 -5.56
N ALA A 56 -6.75 13.55 -5.41
CA ALA A 56 -5.59 13.44 -4.52
C ALA A 56 -5.98 13.32 -3.02
N ASN A 57 -7.18 13.81 -2.69
CA ASN A 57 -7.79 13.67 -1.37
C ASN A 57 -8.49 12.33 -1.19
N TYR A 58 -8.80 11.58 -2.25
CA TYR A 58 -9.48 10.29 -2.11
C TYR A 58 -8.53 9.23 -1.55
N PRO A 59 -9.01 8.32 -0.70
CA PRO A 59 -8.22 7.19 -0.22
C PRO A 59 -7.79 6.30 -1.39
N SER A 60 -6.61 5.72 -1.24
CA SER A 60 -6.12 4.73 -2.20
C SER A 60 -6.98 3.46 -2.17
N SER A 61 -7.07 2.73 -3.29
CA SER A 61 -7.77 1.44 -3.36
C SER A 61 -7.28 0.43 -2.31
N ARG A 62 -6.01 0.53 -1.89
CA ARG A 62 -5.44 -0.28 -0.80
C ARG A 62 -6.02 0.09 0.55
N GLN A 63 -6.18 1.38 0.84
CA GLN A 63 -6.83 1.84 2.07
C GLN A 63 -8.30 1.42 2.07
N VAL A 64 -9.02 1.60 0.96
CA VAL A 64 -10.42 1.16 0.83
C VAL A 64 -10.55 -0.35 1.09
N ALA A 65 -9.75 -1.19 0.42
CA ALA A 65 -9.78 -2.64 0.61
C ALA A 65 -9.45 -3.05 2.06
N PHE A 66 -8.55 -2.34 2.72
CA PHE A 66 -8.23 -2.60 4.13
C PHE A 66 -9.38 -2.18 5.06
N ALA A 67 -10.00 -1.04 4.79
CA ALA A 67 -11.14 -0.55 5.54
C ALA A 67 -12.35 -1.48 5.40
N GLU A 68 -12.67 -1.91 4.17
CA GLU A 68 -13.71 -2.90 3.88
C GLU A 68 -13.47 -4.23 4.60
N ARG A 69 -12.21 -4.69 4.65
CA ARG A 69 -11.86 -5.91 5.38
C ARG A 69 -12.15 -5.76 6.88
N ILE A 70 -11.78 -4.62 7.47
CA ILE A 70 -12.06 -4.32 8.88
C ILE A 70 -13.57 -4.23 9.13
N ALA A 71 -14.29 -3.50 8.28
CA ALA A 71 -15.75 -3.35 8.34
C ALA A 71 -16.43 -4.73 8.31
N ARG A 72 -16.03 -5.59 7.38
CA ARG A 72 -16.52 -6.98 7.28
C ARG A 72 -16.22 -7.80 8.54
N LEU A 73 -15.01 -7.69 9.10
CA LEU A 73 -14.63 -8.38 10.34
C LEU A 73 -15.47 -7.90 11.54
N LYS A 74 -15.72 -6.59 11.63
CA LYS A 74 -16.53 -5.97 12.69
C LYS A 74 -18.05 -6.03 12.42
N ARG A 75 -18.47 -6.64 11.31
CA ARG A 75 -19.87 -6.63 10.83
C ARG A 75 -20.48 -5.21 10.74
N GLY A 76 -19.64 -4.21 10.46
CA GLY A 76 -20.02 -2.82 10.26
C GLY A 76 -19.75 -2.36 8.82
N ASN A 77 -19.96 -1.07 8.55
CA ASN A 77 -19.68 -0.44 7.26
C ASN A 77 -18.68 0.72 7.43
N VAL A 78 -17.94 1.01 6.37
CA VAL A 78 -17.07 2.20 6.31
C VAL A 78 -17.95 3.43 6.01
N PRO A 79 -17.86 4.52 6.77
CA PRO A 79 -18.62 5.74 6.51
C PRO A 79 -18.28 6.34 5.13
N PRO A 80 -19.27 6.87 4.37
CA PRO A 80 -19.06 7.42 3.04
C PRO A 80 -18.07 8.60 3.00
N GLU A 81 -17.95 9.36 4.10
CA GLU A 81 -17.02 10.49 4.25
C GLU A 81 -15.57 10.03 4.18
N CYS A 82 -15.28 8.80 4.63
CA CYS A 82 -13.94 8.23 4.54
C CYS A 82 -13.53 8.01 3.08
N PHE A 83 -14.48 7.78 2.16
CA PHE A 83 -14.18 7.59 0.74
C PHE A 83 -13.82 8.89 0.01
N GLN A 84 -14.03 10.05 0.64
CA GLN A 84 -13.73 11.36 0.05
C GLN A 84 -12.40 11.93 0.59
N ASP A 85 -11.96 11.47 1.77
CA ASP A 85 -10.73 11.94 2.42
C ASP A 85 -9.87 10.77 2.92
N LYS A 86 -8.68 10.64 2.34
CA LYS A 86 -7.67 9.62 2.68
C LYS A 86 -7.23 9.69 4.14
N THR A 87 -7.28 10.86 4.75
CA THR A 87 -6.92 11.12 6.15
C THR A 87 -8.02 10.60 7.07
N LEU A 88 -9.29 10.85 6.73
CA LEU A 88 -10.43 10.25 7.44
C LEU A 88 -10.40 8.74 7.31
N MET A 89 -10.13 8.21 6.11
CA MET A 89 -9.99 6.77 5.89
C MET A 89 -8.88 6.16 6.76
N SER A 90 -7.69 6.77 6.80
CA SER A 90 -6.59 6.30 7.65
C SER A 90 -6.96 6.32 9.13
N ARG A 91 -7.56 7.42 9.62
CA ARG A 91 -8.02 7.53 11.01
C ARG A 91 -9.06 6.47 11.36
N TRP A 92 -10.01 6.22 10.46
CA TRP A 92 -11.03 5.20 10.65
C TRP A 92 -10.42 3.79 10.68
N ILE A 93 -9.49 3.50 9.77
CA ILE A 93 -8.73 2.25 9.74
C ILE A 93 -7.98 2.04 11.05
N ASP A 94 -7.22 3.03 11.51
CA ASP A 94 -6.40 2.92 12.71
C ASP A 94 -7.26 2.73 13.96
N SER A 95 -8.41 3.40 14.04
CA SER A 95 -9.38 3.25 15.13
C SER A 95 -10.07 1.88 15.14
N ASN A 96 -10.21 1.25 13.96
CA ASN A 96 -10.92 -0.02 13.82
C ASN A 96 -10.02 -1.24 13.59
N LYS A 97 -8.71 -1.04 13.51
CA LYS A 97 -7.73 -2.10 13.30
C LYS A 97 -7.88 -3.17 14.38
N PRO A 98 -8.03 -4.45 14.01
CA PRO A 98 -8.10 -5.52 15.01
C PRO A 98 -6.79 -5.54 15.79
N ARG A 99 -6.89 -5.45 17.13
CA ARG A 99 -5.77 -5.64 18.05
C ARG A 99 -5.47 -7.12 18.22
#